data_AF-A0A2N2PNF8-F1
#
_entry.id   AF-A0A2N2PNF8-F1
#
_cell.length_a   1.000
_cell.length_b   1.000
_cell.length_c   1.000
_cell.angle_alpha   90.00
_cell.angle_beta   90.00
_cell.angle_gamma   90.00
#
_symmetry.space_group_name_H-M   'P 1'
#
loop_
_entity.id
_entity.type
_entity.pdbx_description
1 polymer ?
#
loop_
_entity_poly.entity_id
_entity_poly.type
_entity_poly.pdbx_seq_one_letter_code
_entity_poly.pdbx_strand_id
1 'polypeptide(L)'
;MRVTTASPIKGLDGSYKSSDLVFYYRNGQTFARARVTPRNPDTIDQQKIRAYITAATRNWDELTAAQRSAWQDYAEAYFTVNSAGRAVTPQGLPIYVKANITRQILGLALTTSAPTQPPPTPISDLASEPADELDRFDIIPTHSITTITGLALLVRITPAMLTVARTPRENELRYIKGVSPASAPALTASGSVISITNAQYAIDAGKRYAIQARVVRTADGIASEPLFRDLTRSLI
;
A
#
# COMPACT_ATOMS: atom_id res chain seq x y z
N MET A 1 21.99 21.37 28.88
CA MET A 1 22.77 21.40 27.63
C MET A 1 22.83 22.84 27.14
N ARG A 2 24.01 23.43 27.00
CA ARG A 2 24.18 24.80 26.47
C ARG A 2 24.70 24.67 25.04
N VAL A 3 23.83 24.92 24.06
CA VAL A 3 24.23 25.01 22.65
C VAL A 3 24.65 26.45 22.40
N THR A 4 25.90 26.68 22.03
CA THR A 4 26.44 28.01 21.74
C THR A 4 26.75 28.06 20.25
N THR A 5 26.04 28.89 19.49
CA THR A 5 26.24 29.05 18.05
C THR A 5 26.51 30.52 17.73
N ALA A 6 27.33 30.76 16.71
CA ALA A 6 27.68 32.11 16.23
C ALA A 6 26.54 32.81 15.46
N SER A 7 25.42 32.11 15.22
CA SER A 7 24.24 32.64 14.51
C SER A 7 22.96 32.19 15.22
N PRO A 8 21.87 32.97 15.13
CA PRO A 8 20.61 32.63 15.77
C PRO A 8 20.08 31.30 15.22
N ILE A 9 19.83 30.35 16.12
CA ILE A 9 19.30 29.04 15.75
C ILE A 9 17.84 29.22 15.35
N LYS A 10 17.54 28.99 14.08
CA LYS A 10 16.17 29.08 13.53
C LYS A 10 15.21 28.05 14.15
N GLY A 11 15.72 26.90 14.59
CA GLY A 11 14.97 25.84 15.26
C GLY A 11 15.85 24.63 15.57
N LEU A 12 15.43 23.79 16.53
CA LEU A 12 16.08 22.52 16.84
C LEU A 12 15.18 21.36 16.42
N ASP A 13 15.76 20.39 15.71
CA ASP A 13 15.12 19.11 15.36
C ASP A 13 16.12 17.98 15.63
N GLY A 14 15.63 16.86 16.16
CA GLY A 14 16.42 15.67 16.45
C GLY A 14 16.24 15.16 17.88
N SER A 15 17.05 14.16 18.24
CA SER A 15 17.02 13.53 19.56
C SER A 15 18.38 13.62 20.22
N TYR A 16 18.44 13.92 21.51
CA TYR A 16 19.70 13.93 22.24
C TYR A 16 19.98 12.53 22.79
N LYS A 17 21.09 11.92 22.38
CA LYS A 17 21.39 10.49 22.62
C LYS A 17 21.35 10.06 24.10
N SER A 18 21.64 10.96 25.03
CA SER A 18 21.66 10.69 26.48
C SER A 18 20.44 11.22 27.24
N SER A 19 19.40 11.70 26.55
CA SER A 19 18.11 12.00 27.16
C SER A 19 16.97 11.37 26.35
N ASP A 20 15.91 10.95 27.01
CA ASP A 20 14.67 10.56 26.34
C ASP A 20 13.88 11.80 25.86
N LEU A 21 14.53 12.79 25.27
CA LEU A 21 13.90 13.97 24.70
C LEU A 21 14.13 14.03 23.20
N VAL A 22 13.03 14.26 22.48
CA VAL A 22 12.99 14.57 21.05
C VAL A 22 12.58 16.02 20.90
N PHE A 23 13.41 16.80 20.23
CA PHE A 23 13.16 18.18 19.87
C PHE A 23 12.57 18.21 18.46
N TYR A 24 11.57 19.05 18.24
CA TYR A 24 11.01 19.28 16.91
C TYR A 24 10.61 20.73 16.74
N TYR A 25 10.75 21.23 15.51
CA TYR A 25 10.41 22.60 15.17
C TYR A 25 9.08 22.64 14.43
N ARG A 26 8.12 23.42 14.94
CA ARG A 26 6.79 23.57 14.32
C ARG A 26 6.27 24.99 14.56
N ASN A 27 5.62 25.58 13.55
CA ASN A 27 4.96 26.89 13.65
C ASN A 27 5.86 28.00 14.23
N GLY A 28 7.14 28.04 13.87
CA GLY A 28 8.06 29.07 14.38
C GLY A 28 8.64 28.80 15.77
N GLN A 29 8.31 27.68 16.40
CA GLN A 29 8.70 27.36 17.78
C GLN A 29 9.37 25.99 17.88
N THR A 30 10.30 25.86 18.84
CA THR A 30 10.94 24.59 19.18
C THR A 30 10.20 23.98 20.37
N PHE A 31 9.78 22.72 20.22
CA PHE A 31 9.14 21.93 21.26
C PHE A 31 10.04 20.75 21.65
N ALA A 32 9.89 20.29 22.88
CA ALA A 32 10.52 19.06 23.36
C ALA A 32 9.43 18.11 23.87
N ARG A 33 9.56 16.82 23.57
CA ARG A 33 8.70 15.77 24.11
C ARG A 33 9.51 14.57 24.55
N ALA A 34 8.96 13.77 25.44
CA ALA A 34 9.52 12.48 25.78
C ALA A 34 9.65 11.60 24.52
N ARG A 35 10.78 10.89 24.39
CA ARG A 35 11.02 9.90 23.35
C ARG A 35 10.14 8.70 23.63
N VAL A 36 9.10 8.55 22.81
CA VAL A 36 8.27 7.34 22.84
C VAL A 36 8.88 6.34 21.87
N THR A 37 9.38 5.21 22.39
CA THR A 37 9.76 4.08 21.54
C THR A 37 8.50 3.56 20.85
N PRO A 38 8.44 3.55 19.50
CA PRO A 38 7.28 3.04 18.79
C PRO A 38 7.00 1.60 19.21
N ARG A 39 5.77 1.30 19.60
CA ARG A 39 5.33 -0.09 19.81
C ARG A 39 5.48 -0.81 18.47
N ASN A 40 6.27 -1.89 18.42
CA ASN A 40 6.29 -2.82 17.29
C ASN A 40 5.14 -3.82 17.48
N PRO A 41 3.94 -3.57 16.93
CA PRO A 41 2.76 -4.34 17.28
C PRO A 41 2.80 -5.66 16.51
N ASP A 42 2.79 -6.80 17.20
CA ASP A 42 2.84 -8.12 16.54
C ASP A 42 1.43 -8.57 16.09
N THR A 43 0.90 -7.92 15.06
CA THR A 43 -0.44 -8.24 14.55
C THR A 43 -0.40 -9.44 13.58
N ILE A 44 -1.50 -10.19 13.50
CA ILE A 44 -1.65 -11.35 12.59
C ILE A 44 -1.29 -10.96 11.15
N ASP A 45 -1.76 -9.81 10.68
CA ASP A 45 -1.45 -9.31 9.33
C ASP A 45 0.04 -9.03 9.13
N GLN A 46 0.74 -8.49 10.14
CA GLN A 46 2.18 -8.28 10.04
C GLN A 46 2.94 -9.61 10.00
N GLN A 47 2.52 -10.60 10.81
CA GLN A 47 3.11 -11.94 10.79
C GLN A 47 2.91 -12.60 9.41
N LYS A 48 1.72 -12.48 8.80
CA LYS A 48 1.45 -12.99 7.45
C LYS A 48 2.38 -12.36 6.41
N ILE A 49 2.48 -11.03 6.36
CA ILE A 49 3.36 -10.36 5.39
C ILE A 49 4.83 -10.75 5.61
N ARG A 50 5.30 -10.83 6.86
CA ARG A 50 6.66 -11.31 7.18
C ARG A 50 6.88 -12.73 6.67
N ALA A 51 5.92 -13.63 6.91
CA ALA A 51 5.98 -15.00 6.40
C ALA A 51 6.02 -15.05 4.87
N TYR A 52 5.24 -14.22 4.18
CA TYR A 52 5.24 -14.15 2.71
C TYR A 52 6.57 -13.63 2.14
N ILE A 53 7.15 -12.60 2.76
CA ILE A 53 8.49 -12.11 2.39
C ILE A 53 9.51 -13.23 2.55
N THR A 54 9.53 -13.90 3.70
CA THR A 54 10.45 -15.01 3.97
C THR A 54 10.28 -16.16 2.98
N ALA A 55 9.03 -16.55 2.67
CA ALA A 55 8.74 -17.61 1.71
C ALA A 55 9.22 -17.27 0.29
N ALA A 56 8.92 -16.05 -0.18
CA ALA A 56 9.37 -15.59 -1.50
C ALA A 56 10.91 -15.51 -1.56
N THR A 57 11.56 -14.89 -0.57
CA THR A 57 13.03 -14.78 -0.57
C THR A 57 13.70 -16.16 -0.57
N ARG A 58 13.18 -17.15 0.18
CA ARG A 58 13.72 -18.52 0.12
C ARG A 58 13.49 -19.17 -1.24
N ASN A 59 12.30 -19.03 -1.83
CA ASN A 59 12.03 -19.62 -3.14
C ASN A 59 12.87 -18.98 -4.27
N TRP A 60 13.31 -17.73 -4.12
CA TRP A 60 14.25 -17.12 -5.05
C TRP A 60 15.58 -17.89 -5.15
N ASP A 61 16.05 -18.44 -4.03
CA ASP A 61 17.29 -19.24 -3.97
C ASP A 61 17.14 -20.60 -4.67
N GLU A 62 15.90 -21.07 -4.83
CA GLU A 62 15.56 -22.30 -5.56
C GLU A 62 15.38 -22.08 -7.08
N LEU A 63 15.25 -20.83 -7.53
CA LEU A 63 15.11 -20.53 -8.95
C LEU A 63 16.36 -20.87 -9.74
N THR A 64 16.16 -21.35 -10.97
CA THR A 64 17.24 -21.54 -11.94
C THR A 64 17.83 -20.19 -12.36
N ALA A 65 19.07 -20.20 -12.86
CA ALA A 65 19.71 -19.01 -13.40
C ALA A 65 18.88 -18.35 -14.52
N ALA A 66 18.25 -19.16 -15.38
CA ALA A 66 17.39 -18.68 -16.46
C ALA A 66 16.13 -17.97 -15.92
N GLN A 67 15.50 -18.51 -14.87
CA GLN A 67 14.35 -17.87 -14.24
C GLN A 67 14.73 -16.53 -13.59
N ARG A 68 15.86 -16.47 -12.88
CA ARG A 68 16.35 -15.22 -12.29
C ARG A 68 16.66 -14.17 -13.36
N SER A 69 17.27 -14.59 -14.47
CA SER A 69 17.50 -13.72 -15.64
C SER A 69 16.20 -13.17 -16.19
N ALA A 70 15.17 -14.01 -16.37
CA ALA A 70 13.88 -13.56 -16.88
C ALA A 70 13.22 -12.51 -15.95
N TRP A 71 13.37 -12.64 -14.63
CA TRP A 71 12.92 -11.61 -13.68
C TRP A 71 13.75 -10.33 -13.73
N GLN A 72 15.05 -10.44 -14.00
CA GLN A 72 15.93 -9.30 -14.21
C GLN A 72 15.54 -8.54 -15.48
N ASP A 73 15.37 -9.25 -16.59
CA ASP A 73 14.93 -8.68 -17.88
C ASP A 73 13.58 -7.96 -17.73
N TYR A 74 12.65 -8.56 -16.99
CA TYR A 74 11.36 -7.95 -16.69
C TYR A 74 11.50 -6.67 -15.84
N ALA A 75 12.37 -6.68 -14.84
CA ALA A 75 12.64 -5.51 -14.01
C ALA A 75 13.24 -4.35 -14.84
N GLU A 76 14.17 -4.67 -15.74
CA GLU A 76 14.81 -3.72 -16.64
C GLU A 76 13.84 -3.11 -17.66
N ALA A 77 12.89 -3.89 -18.15
CA ALA A 77 11.89 -3.42 -19.11
C ALA A 77 10.90 -2.41 -18.49
N TYR A 78 10.52 -2.58 -17.21
CA TYR A 78 9.35 -1.88 -16.65
C TYR A 78 9.56 -1.12 -15.35
N PHE A 79 10.68 -1.30 -14.63
CA PHE A 79 10.90 -0.73 -13.29
C PHE A 79 12.19 0.06 -13.18
N THR A 80 12.44 0.95 -14.14
CA THR A 80 13.65 1.77 -14.24
C THR A 80 13.59 3.07 -13.43
N VAL A 81 12.41 3.46 -12.95
CA VAL A 81 12.20 4.66 -12.14
C VAL A 81 11.51 4.32 -10.82
N ASN A 82 11.85 5.05 -9.77
CA ASN A 82 11.13 4.98 -8.51
C ASN A 82 9.92 5.92 -8.48
N SER A 83 9.13 5.84 -7.40
CA SER A 83 7.96 6.69 -7.19
C SER A 83 8.27 8.19 -7.08
N ALA A 84 9.53 8.58 -6.87
CA ALA A 84 9.98 9.97 -6.89
C ALA A 84 10.48 10.41 -8.28
N GLY A 85 10.29 9.58 -9.32
CA GLY A 85 10.72 9.85 -10.69
C GLY A 85 12.23 9.76 -10.90
N ARG A 86 13.00 9.23 -9.94
CA ARG A 86 14.44 9.05 -10.08
C ARG A 86 14.76 7.71 -10.69
N ALA A 87 15.74 7.69 -11.60
CA ALA A 87 16.28 6.46 -12.13
C ALA A 87 16.80 5.55 -10.99
N VAL A 88 16.53 4.27 -11.10
CA VAL A 88 17.02 3.24 -10.19
C VAL A 88 17.66 2.13 -11.00
N THR A 89 18.60 1.40 -10.37
CA THR A 89 19.08 0.15 -10.95
C THR A 89 18.01 -0.93 -10.75
N PRO A 90 17.31 -1.36 -11.81
CA PRO A 90 16.29 -2.39 -11.71
C PRO A 90 16.92 -3.72 -11.27
N GLN A 91 16.25 -4.44 -10.38
CA GLN A 91 16.70 -5.74 -9.88
C GLN A 91 15.53 -6.73 -9.89
N GLY A 92 15.77 -7.94 -10.38
CA GLY A 92 14.75 -8.99 -10.49
C GLY A 92 14.20 -9.45 -9.14
N LEU A 93 15.05 -9.64 -8.12
CA LEU A 93 14.64 -10.13 -6.80
C LEU A 93 13.55 -9.26 -6.15
N PRO A 94 13.69 -7.93 -6.03
CA PRO A 94 12.63 -7.08 -5.49
C PRO A 94 11.30 -7.19 -6.24
N ILE A 95 11.33 -7.35 -7.58
CA ILE A 95 10.12 -7.47 -8.39
C ILE A 95 9.47 -8.83 -8.18
N TYR A 96 10.27 -9.90 -8.20
CA TYR A 96 9.82 -11.25 -7.87
C TYR A 96 9.17 -11.33 -6.49
N VAL A 97 9.81 -10.74 -5.46
CA VAL A 97 9.28 -10.76 -4.08
C VAL A 97 7.96 -10.00 -3.99
N LYS A 98 7.86 -8.81 -4.60
CA LYS A 98 6.61 -8.04 -4.64
C LYS A 98 5.47 -8.80 -5.32
N ALA A 99 5.76 -9.41 -6.47
CA ALA A 99 4.81 -10.20 -7.23
C ALA A 99 4.29 -11.37 -6.40
N ASN A 100 5.20 -12.11 -5.78
CA ASN A 100 4.87 -13.28 -4.98
C ASN A 100 4.17 -12.98 -3.65
N ILE A 101 4.50 -11.87 -2.97
CA ILE A 101 3.73 -11.40 -1.81
C ILE A 101 2.28 -11.12 -2.23
N THR A 102 2.10 -10.49 -3.39
CA THR A 102 0.77 -10.20 -3.93
C THR A 102 0.01 -11.49 -4.22
N ARG A 103 0.64 -12.48 -4.86
CA ARG A 103 0.04 -13.82 -5.05
C ARG A 103 -0.38 -14.47 -3.74
N GLN A 104 0.46 -14.41 -2.71
CA GLN A 104 0.16 -14.96 -1.40
C GLN A 104 -1.03 -14.25 -0.71
N ILE A 105 -1.14 -12.92 -0.86
CA ILE A 105 -2.32 -12.17 -0.40
C ILE A 105 -3.59 -12.68 -1.10
N LEU A 106 -3.50 -12.95 -2.41
CA LEU A 106 -4.57 -13.52 -3.22
C LEU A 106 -4.83 -15.02 -2.92
N GLY A 107 -4.08 -15.65 -2.01
CA GLY A 107 -4.22 -17.06 -1.68
C GLY A 107 -3.66 -18.01 -2.75
N LEU A 108 -2.79 -17.49 -3.63
CA LEU A 108 -2.18 -18.22 -4.73
C LEU A 108 -0.77 -18.69 -4.36
N ALA A 109 -0.36 -19.84 -4.89
CA ALA A 109 0.99 -20.36 -4.75
C ALA A 109 2.04 -19.41 -5.35
N LEU A 110 3.29 -19.49 -4.90
CA LEU A 110 4.39 -18.73 -5.50
C LEU A 110 4.54 -19.07 -6.99
N THR A 111 4.91 -18.09 -7.81
CA THR A 111 5.27 -18.29 -9.22
C THR A 111 6.77 -18.19 -9.38
N THR A 112 7.33 -19.10 -10.17
CA THR A 112 8.75 -19.09 -10.56
C THR A 112 8.96 -18.39 -11.91
N SER A 113 7.93 -18.40 -12.76
CA SER A 113 7.96 -17.79 -14.09
C SER A 113 7.79 -16.28 -14.01
N ALA A 114 8.70 -15.56 -14.66
CA ALA A 114 8.60 -14.12 -14.84
C ALA A 114 7.44 -13.76 -15.79
N PRO A 115 6.81 -12.59 -15.64
CA PRO A 115 5.79 -12.12 -16.56
C PRO A 115 6.35 -11.85 -17.95
N THR A 116 5.52 -12.07 -18.96
CA THR A 116 5.81 -11.72 -20.36
C THR A 116 5.08 -10.46 -20.82
N GLN A 117 4.12 -10.00 -20.03
CA GLN A 117 3.27 -8.84 -20.34
C GLN A 117 3.65 -7.64 -19.46
N PRO A 118 3.47 -6.41 -19.96
CA PRO A 118 3.68 -5.21 -19.16
C PRO A 118 2.83 -5.23 -17.88
N PRO A 119 3.21 -4.45 -16.84
CA PRO A 119 2.38 -4.27 -15.67
C PRO A 119 0.94 -3.89 -16.05
N PRO A 120 -0.08 -4.37 -15.31
CA PRO A 120 -1.47 -4.01 -15.59
C PRO A 120 -1.67 -2.49 -15.60
N THR A 121 -2.48 -2.01 -16.53
CA THR A 121 -2.90 -0.61 -16.56
C THR A 121 -3.59 -0.24 -15.24
N PRO A 122 -3.24 0.90 -14.60
CA PRO A 122 -3.93 1.33 -13.40
C PRO A 122 -5.38 1.74 -13.70
N ILE A 123 -6.23 1.68 -12.68
CA ILE A 123 -7.53 2.35 -12.74
C ILE A 123 -7.31 3.88 -12.81
N SER A 124 -8.16 4.58 -13.54
CA SER A 124 -8.10 6.03 -13.69
C SER A 124 -8.87 6.77 -12.61
N ASP A 125 -9.97 6.17 -12.13
CA ASP A 125 -10.75 6.72 -11.04
C ASP A 125 -11.37 5.64 -10.15
N LEU A 126 -11.77 6.05 -8.95
CA LEU A 126 -12.45 5.19 -7.98
C LEU A 126 -13.46 6.02 -7.20
N ALA A 127 -14.74 5.75 -7.43
CA ALA A 127 -15.85 6.34 -6.68
C ALA A 127 -16.35 5.36 -5.61
N SER A 128 -17.11 5.87 -4.64
CA SER A 128 -17.85 5.07 -3.67
C SER A 128 -19.31 5.47 -3.67
N GLU A 129 -20.20 4.49 -3.76
CA GLU A 129 -21.63 4.67 -3.51
C GLU A 129 -21.90 4.66 -2.00
N PRO A 130 -22.95 5.35 -1.53
CA PRO A 130 -23.36 5.24 -0.14
C PRO A 130 -23.87 3.82 0.14
N ALA A 131 -23.62 3.34 1.36
CA ALA A 131 -23.94 1.98 1.78
C ALA A 131 -24.58 1.97 3.16
N ASP A 132 -25.61 1.12 3.32
CA ASP A 132 -26.49 1.06 4.50
C ASP A 132 -25.80 0.51 5.77
N GLU A 133 -24.65 -0.16 5.62
CA GLU A 133 -23.89 -0.79 6.71
C GLU A 133 -22.50 -0.14 6.85
N LEU A 134 -22.10 0.22 8.07
CA LEU A 134 -20.86 0.98 8.34
C LEU A 134 -19.57 0.29 7.86
N ASP A 135 -19.58 -1.03 7.73
CA ASP A 135 -18.46 -1.87 7.28
C ASP A 135 -18.68 -2.46 5.87
N ARG A 136 -19.71 -2.00 5.16
CA ARG A 136 -19.89 -2.24 3.72
C ARG A 136 -19.35 -1.06 2.92
N PHE A 137 -18.67 -1.40 1.82
CA PHE A 137 -18.14 -0.45 0.84
C PHE A 137 -18.53 -0.90 -0.56
N ASP A 138 -19.31 -0.06 -1.24
CA ASP A 138 -19.67 -0.24 -2.63
C ASP A 138 -18.79 0.70 -3.47
N ILE A 139 -17.79 0.13 -4.15
CA ILE A 139 -16.79 0.91 -4.90
C ILE A 139 -16.99 0.75 -6.40
N ILE A 140 -16.76 1.83 -7.14
CA ILE A 140 -16.91 1.86 -8.60
C ILE A 140 -15.56 2.24 -9.22
N PRO A 141 -14.79 1.25 -9.73
CA PRO A 141 -13.57 1.53 -10.45
C PRO A 141 -13.86 1.99 -11.90
N THR A 142 -13.11 3.00 -12.35
CA THR A 142 -13.11 3.44 -13.75
C THR A 142 -11.76 3.08 -14.39
N HIS A 143 -11.77 2.45 -15.56
CA HIS A 143 -10.56 2.05 -16.27
C HIS A 143 -10.79 1.81 -17.77
N SER A 144 -9.70 1.79 -18.54
CA SER A 144 -9.69 1.46 -19.98
C SER A 144 -9.39 -0.01 -20.29
N ILE A 145 -9.24 -0.87 -19.27
CA ILE A 145 -8.93 -2.29 -19.44
C ILE A 145 -10.09 -3.01 -20.14
N THR A 146 -9.81 -3.70 -21.25
CA THR A 146 -10.79 -4.44 -22.06
C THR A 146 -10.96 -5.89 -21.62
N THR A 147 -9.87 -6.56 -21.23
CA THR A 147 -9.88 -7.95 -20.77
C THR A 147 -9.68 -7.99 -19.26
N ILE A 148 -10.77 -8.19 -18.51
CA ILE A 148 -10.77 -8.24 -17.04
C ILE A 148 -10.48 -9.63 -16.45
N THR A 149 -10.58 -10.68 -17.27
CA THR A 149 -10.31 -12.06 -16.84
C THR A 149 -8.89 -12.20 -16.31
N GLY A 150 -8.74 -12.79 -15.13
CA GLY A 150 -7.44 -12.95 -14.47
C GLY A 150 -6.90 -11.67 -13.83
N LEU A 151 -7.75 -10.65 -13.64
CA LEU A 151 -7.43 -9.44 -12.89
C LEU A 151 -8.24 -9.35 -11.59
N ALA A 152 -7.59 -8.87 -10.54
CA ALA A 152 -8.19 -8.58 -9.25
C ALA A 152 -7.93 -7.11 -8.88
N LEU A 153 -8.79 -6.53 -8.05
CA LEU A 153 -8.64 -5.19 -7.51
C LEU A 153 -8.20 -5.28 -6.05
N LEU A 154 -6.91 -5.07 -5.77
CA LEU A 154 -6.39 -5.08 -4.40
C LEU A 154 -6.72 -3.76 -3.70
N VAL A 155 -7.58 -3.83 -2.67
CA VAL A 155 -8.14 -2.66 -1.98
C VAL A 155 -7.56 -2.51 -0.58
N ARG A 156 -7.17 -1.28 -0.24
CA ARG A 156 -6.72 -0.87 1.09
C ARG A 156 -7.47 0.39 1.50
N ILE A 157 -7.81 0.50 2.78
CA ILE A 157 -8.50 1.66 3.35
C ILE A 157 -7.81 2.14 4.62
N THR A 158 -7.97 3.41 4.96
CA THR A 158 -7.64 3.92 6.29
C THR A 158 -8.82 3.70 7.25
N PRO A 159 -8.61 3.73 8.57
CA PRO A 159 -9.73 3.96 9.49
C PRO A 159 -10.36 5.34 9.22
N ALA A 160 -11.52 5.60 9.82
CA ALA A 160 -12.15 6.92 9.82
C ALA A 160 -11.20 7.97 10.45
N MET A 161 -11.07 9.13 9.79
CA MET A 161 -10.32 10.24 10.35
C MET A 161 -11.03 10.82 11.56
N LEU A 162 -10.27 11.09 12.63
CA LEU A 162 -10.78 11.68 13.88
C LEU A 162 -11.53 13.00 13.65
N THR A 163 -11.10 13.76 12.64
CA THR A 163 -11.67 15.06 12.26
C THR A 163 -11.70 15.18 10.75
N VAL A 164 -12.72 15.84 10.20
CA VAL A 164 -12.84 16.11 8.75
C VAL A 164 -11.66 16.90 8.17
N ALA A 165 -11.00 17.73 8.99
CA ALA A 165 -9.84 18.53 8.59
C ALA A 165 -8.54 17.71 8.46
N ARG A 166 -8.50 16.48 9.00
CA ARG A 166 -7.31 15.63 8.91
C ARG A 166 -7.31 14.88 7.59
N THR A 167 -6.34 15.19 6.74
CA THR A 167 -6.09 14.43 5.51
C THR A 167 -5.60 13.01 5.85
N PRO A 168 -6.24 11.96 5.32
CA PRO A 168 -5.73 10.60 5.38
C PRO A 168 -4.33 10.47 4.78
N ARG A 169 -3.54 9.53 5.29
CA ARG A 169 -2.16 9.32 4.83
C ARG A 169 -1.96 7.89 4.35
N GLU A 170 -1.11 7.69 3.35
CA GLU A 170 -0.86 6.36 2.79
C GLU A 170 -0.30 5.35 3.80
N ASN A 171 0.47 5.79 4.79
CA ASN A 171 1.00 4.92 5.84
C ASN A 171 -0.08 4.38 6.80
N GLU A 172 -1.27 4.97 6.79
CA GLU A 172 -2.42 4.53 7.59
C GLU A 172 -3.27 3.47 6.86
N LEU A 173 -3.02 3.25 5.57
CA LEU A 173 -3.74 2.26 4.77
C LEU A 173 -3.50 0.83 5.25
N ARG A 174 -4.58 0.05 5.35
CA ARG A 174 -4.59 -1.38 5.65
C ARG A 174 -5.50 -2.10 4.65
N TYR A 175 -5.22 -3.36 4.37
CA TYR A 175 -6.06 -4.17 3.45
C TYR A 175 -7.49 -4.24 3.95
N ILE A 176 -8.49 -3.96 3.10
CA ILE A 176 -9.88 -3.71 3.53
C ILE A 176 -10.48 -4.85 4.36
N LYS A 177 -10.07 -6.10 4.11
CA LYS A 177 -10.44 -7.31 4.88
C LYS A 177 -9.22 -8.05 5.43
N GLY A 178 -8.23 -7.28 5.90
CA GLY A 178 -6.94 -7.78 6.37
C GLY A 178 -6.12 -8.44 5.26
N VAL A 179 -5.01 -9.07 5.61
CA VAL A 179 -4.16 -9.80 4.67
C VAL A 179 -4.87 -11.11 4.28
N SER A 180 -5.73 -11.02 3.27
CA SER A 180 -6.57 -12.12 2.78
C SER A 180 -7.01 -11.88 1.31
N PRO A 181 -7.43 -12.95 0.60
CA PRO A 181 -7.94 -12.83 -0.77
C PRO A 181 -9.20 -11.96 -0.86
N ALA A 182 -9.96 -11.85 0.23
CA ALA A 182 -11.17 -11.03 0.29
C ALA A 182 -10.88 -9.52 0.20
N SER A 183 -9.61 -9.10 0.38
CA SER A 183 -9.16 -7.73 0.10
C SER A 183 -8.82 -7.49 -1.38
N ALA A 184 -8.92 -8.52 -2.23
CA ALA A 184 -8.62 -8.46 -3.65
C ALA A 184 -9.74 -9.09 -4.50
N PRO A 185 -10.97 -8.52 -4.48
CA PRO A 185 -12.07 -9.01 -5.32
C PRO A 185 -11.69 -9.02 -6.81
N ALA A 186 -12.36 -9.84 -7.61
CA ALA A 186 -12.18 -9.84 -9.06
C ALA A 186 -12.50 -8.45 -9.64
N LEU A 187 -11.70 -8.01 -10.62
CA LEU A 187 -11.96 -6.75 -11.30
C LEU A 187 -13.24 -6.88 -12.13
N THR A 188 -14.18 -5.95 -11.96
CA THR A 188 -15.42 -5.88 -12.75
C THR A 188 -15.24 -4.99 -13.98
N ALA A 189 -16.25 -4.92 -14.85
CA ALA A 189 -16.28 -3.93 -15.91
C ALA A 189 -16.19 -2.50 -15.34
N SER A 190 -15.56 -1.59 -16.10
CA SER A 190 -15.45 -0.19 -15.71
C SER A 190 -16.82 0.42 -15.42
N GLY A 191 -16.95 1.14 -14.32
CA GLY A 191 -18.23 1.74 -13.89
C GLY A 191 -19.18 0.78 -13.19
N SER A 192 -18.84 -0.50 -13.04
CA SER A 192 -19.66 -1.46 -12.29
C SER A 192 -19.34 -1.42 -10.80
N VAL A 193 -20.33 -1.69 -9.95
CA VAL A 193 -20.18 -1.73 -8.49
C VAL A 193 -19.48 -3.01 -8.04
N ILE A 194 -18.50 -2.88 -7.15
CA ILE A 194 -17.90 -3.96 -6.38
C ILE A 194 -18.31 -3.77 -4.91
N SER A 195 -19.13 -4.68 -4.39
CA SER A 195 -19.56 -4.66 -2.99
C SER A 195 -18.61 -5.46 -2.10
N ILE A 196 -18.03 -4.78 -1.12
CA ILE A 196 -17.16 -5.37 -0.11
C ILE A 196 -17.86 -5.27 1.24
N THR A 197 -18.30 -6.41 1.77
CA THR A 197 -18.95 -6.52 3.08
C THR A 197 -17.96 -6.98 4.15
N ASN A 198 -18.26 -6.70 5.42
CA ASN A 198 -17.41 -7.08 6.56
C ASN A 198 -15.99 -6.51 6.43
N ALA A 199 -15.87 -5.24 6.08
CA ALA A 199 -14.60 -4.54 6.09
C ALA A 199 -14.06 -4.41 7.52
N GLN A 200 -12.74 -4.42 7.68
CA GLN A 200 -12.10 -4.36 9.00
C GLN A 200 -12.37 -3.03 9.75
N TYR A 201 -12.78 -1.98 9.03
CA TYR A 201 -13.08 -0.67 9.58
C TYR A 201 -14.52 -0.31 9.26
N ALA A 202 -15.33 -0.18 10.31
CA ALA A 202 -16.59 0.53 10.25
C ALA A 202 -16.30 2.04 10.15
N ILE A 203 -16.91 2.72 9.19
CA ILE A 203 -16.77 4.16 8.97
C ILE A 203 -18.14 4.79 9.08
N ASP A 204 -18.30 5.73 10.01
CA ASP A 204 -19.54 6.48 10.14
C ASP A 204 -19.74 7.45 8.97
N ALA A 205 -21.00 7.75 8.70
CA ALA A 205 -21.41 8.83 7.83
C ALA A 205 -20.70 10.16 8.12
N GLY A 206 -20.36 10.90 7.06
CA GLY A 206 -19.69 12.19 7.14
C GLY A 206 -18.23 12.11 7.62
N LYS A 207 -17.72 10.91 7.94
CA LYS A 207 -16.30 10.73 8.25
C LYS A 207 -15.48 10.63 6.98
N ARG A 208 -14.33 11.29 7.02
CA ARG A 208 -13.32 11.25 5.97
C ARG A 208 -12.46 10.00 6.12
N TYR A 209 -12.09 9.39 5.02
CA TYR A 209 -11.21 8.23 4.94
C TYR A 209 -10.50 8.21 3.59
N ALA A 210 -9.49 7.38 3.44
CA ALA A 210 -8.91 7.14 2.12
C ALA A 210 -9.01 5.68 1.71
N ILE A 211 -9.08 5.49 0.40
CA ILE A 211 -9.02 4.21 -0.27
C ILE A 211 -7.85 4.23 -1.26
N GLN A 212 -7.14 3.11 -1.32
CA GLN A 212 -6.14 2.84 -2.33
C GLN A 212 -6.52 1.55 -3.04
N ALA A 213 -6.51 1.58 -4.37
CA ALA A 213 -6.74 0.39 -5.18
C ALA A 213 -5.62 0.19 -6.19
N ARG A 214 -5.32 -1.08 -6.48
CA ARG A 214 -4.36 -1.51 -7.51
C ARG A 214 -4.98 -2.65 -8.31
N VAL A 215 -4.79 -2.63 -9.63
CA VAL A 215 -5.12 -3.78 -10.47
C VAL A 215 -3.98 -4.79 -10.33
N VAL A 216 -4.32 -6.04 -10.06
CA VAL A 216 -3.37 -7.13 -9.90
C VAL A 216 -3.67 -8.21 -10.93
N ARG A 217 -2.66 -8.65 -11.68
CA ARG A 217 -2.78 -9.81 -12.55
C ARG A 217 -2.57 -11.08 -11.72
N THR A 218 -3.58 -11.93 -11.65
CA THR A 218 -3.57 -13.13 -10.79
C THR A 218 -2.59 -14.19 -11.28
N ALA A 219 -2.26 -14.19 -12.58
CA ALA A 219 -1.32 -15.15 -13.16
C ALA A 219 0.12 -15.02 -12.64
N ASP A 220 0.58 -13.80 -12.33
CA ASP A 220 1.97 -13.54 -11.93
C ASP A 220 2.11 -12.67 -10.66
N GLY A 221 1.04 -12.00 -10.23
CA GLY A 221 1.03 -11.13 -9.05
C GLY A 221 1.54 -9.72 -9.30
N ILE A 222 1.78 -9.32 -10.55
CA ILE A 222 2.17 -7.94 -10.84
C ILE A 222 0.98 -7.01 -10.61
N ALA A 223 1.24 -5.94 -9.86
CA ALA A 223 0.28 -4.90 -9.56
C ALA A 223 0.55 -3.65 -10.41
N SER A 224 -0.51 -2.95 -10.76
CA SER A 224 -0.45 -1.61 -11.33
C SER A 224 0.08 -0.59 -10.31
N GLU A 225 0.35 0.62 -10.80
CA GLU A 225 0.46 1.79 -9.94
C GLU A 225 -0.81 1.97 -9.09
N PRO A 226 -0.68 2.43 -7.84
CA PRO A 226 -1.82 2.66 -6.96
C PRO A 226 -2.61 3.89 -7.39
N LEU A 227 -3.93 3.79 -7.34
CA LEU A 227 -4.79 4.95 -7.28
C LEU A 227 -5.13 5.24 -5.81
N PHE A 228 -4.79 6.43 -5.33
CA PHE A 228 -5.20 6.92 -4.01
C PHE A 228 -6.37 7.89 -4.15
N ARG A 229 -7.40 7.71 -3.33
CA ARG A 229 -8.54 8.61 -3.23
C ARG A 229 -8.85 8.93 -1.79
N ASP A 230 -9.14 10.20 -1.56
CA ASP A 230 -9.61 10.73 -0.29
C ASP A 230 -11.11 10.98 -0.43
N LEU A 231 -11.89 10.32 0.41
CA LEU A 231 -13.34 10.23 0.31
C LEU A 231 -13.97 10.63 1.64
N THR A 232 -15.21 11.12 1.55
CA THR A 232 -16.08 11.28 2.72
C THR A 232 -17.21 10.30 2.56
N ARG A 233 -17.52 9.56 3.62
CA ARG A 233 -18.61 8.59 3.56
C ARG A 233 -19.96 9.30 3.46
N SER A 234 -20.67 9.04 2.37
CA SER A 234 -22.03 9.52 2.15
C SER A 234 -23.05 8.59 2.81
N LEU A 235 -24.17 9.14 3.28
CA LEU A 235 -25.34 8.39 3.72
C LEU A 235 -26.28 8.09 2.54
N ILE A 236 -27.01 6.99 2.66
CA ILE A 236 -28.35 6.83 2.05
C ILE A 236 -29.36 7.45 3.02
#